data_AF-A0A848DR90-F1
#
_entry.id   AF-A0A848DR90-F1
#
_cell.length_a   1.000
_cell.length_b   1.000
_cell.length_c   1.000
_cell.angle_alpha   90.00
_cell.angle_beta   90.00
_cell.angle_gamma   90.00
#
_symmetry.space_group_name_H-M   'P 1'
#
loop_
_entity.id
_entity.type
_entity.pdbx_description
1 polymer ?
#
loop_
_entity_poly.entity_id
_entity_poly.type
_entity_poly.pdbx_seq_one_letter_code
_entity_poly.pdbx_strand_id
1 'polypeptide(L)'
;MLEVARPDGTPLALAWGAQVDVRRISATAADEVTDDTGEITDARLAGYIAKYATKGTGNTDQHPDRPIRSLAHLDHLRLHSHHRRIIETAWHLADHEQYDGLNLRKWAHMLGFRGHFLTKSRRYSTTFRAIHGDQRTWRLAQTLDELGHDPTDEPVIVVNDWHLVGIGHHTDTDRELALAVAERRRDHRRTTAGSTP
;
A
#
# COMPACT_ATOMS: atom_id res chain seq x y z
N MET A 1 16.40 17.14 -12.29
CA MET A 1 15.53 16.88 -13.46
C MET A 1 15.54 15.38 -13.68
N LEU A 2 14.37 14.75 -13.80
CA LEU A 2 14.27 13.31 -14.01
C LEU A 2 14.03 13.07 -15.50
N GLU A 3 14.93 12.37 -16.18
CA GLU A 3 14.72 11.99 -17.57
C GLU A 3 14.13 10.59 -17.66
N VAL A 4 13.10 10.44 -18.48
CA VAL A 4 12.45 9.16 -18.73
C VAL A 4 12.33 8.97 -20.24
N ALA A 5 12.68 7.79 -20.75
CA ALA A 5 12.47 7.46 -22.15
C ALA A 5 10.96 7.32 -22.43
N ARG A 6 10.48 8.00 -23.47
CA ARG A 6 9.17 7.71 -24.06
C ARG A 6 9.20 6.35 -24.78
N PRO A 7 8.05 5.76 -25.10
CA PRO A 7 8.00 4.49 -25.83
C PRO A 7 8.72 4.51 -27.19
N ASP A 8 8.78 5.67 -27.84
CA ASP A 8 9.51 5.90 -29.10
C ASP A 8 11.03 6.13 -28.89
N GLY A 9 11.52 6.03 -27.65
CA GLY A 9 12.91 6.27 -27.28
C GLY A 9 13.28 7.73 -27.05
N THR A 10 12.38 8.69 -27.32
CA THR A 10 12.67 10.11 -27.14
C THR A 10 12.78 10.43 -25.64
N PRO A 11 13.86 11.10 -25.19
CA PRO A 11 14.00 11.48 -23.79
C PRO A 11 12.97 12.56 -23.42
N LEU A 12 12.26 12.35 -22.32
CA LEU A 12 11.36 13.33 -21.71
C LEU A 12 11.94 13.79 -20.37
N ALA A 13 12.33 15.07 -20.33
CA ALA A 13 12.67 15.73 -19.09
C ALA A 13 11.39 16.00 -18.27
N LEU A 14 11.24 15.26 -17.18
CA LEU A 14 10.20 15.50 -16.18
C LEU A 14 10.72 16.53 -15.17
N ALA A 15 9.90 17.56 -14.99
CA ALA A 15 10.03 18.55 -13.93
C ALA A 15 8.78 18.51 -13.06
N TRP A 16 8.97 18.80 -11.78
CA TRP A 16 7.85 19.13 -10.91
C TRP A 16 7.25 20.47 -11.37
N GLY A 17 5.93 20.59 -11.35
CA GLY A 17 5.26 21.86 -11.68
C GLY A 17 5.58 22.96 -10.67
N ALA A 18 4.96 24.13 -10.80
CA ALA A 18 5.22 25.27 -9.90
C ALA A 18 4.78 25.03 -8.44
N GLN A 19 3.91 24.05 -8.19
CA GLN A 19 3.35 23.72 -6.88
C GLN A 19 4.11 22.55 -6.25
N VAL A 20 5.34 22.79 -5.82
CA VAL A 20 6.12 21.82 -5.03
C VAL A 20 6.12 22.25 -3.58
N ASP A 21 5.43 21.54 -2.70
CA ASP A 21 5.52 21.74 -1.25
C ASP A 21 6.67 20.88 -0.70
N VAL A 22 7.89 21.42 -0.75
CA VAL A 22 9.06 20.78 -0.14
C VAL A 22 9.24 21.34 1.26
N ARG A 23 8.89 20.55 2.27
CA ARG A 23 9.19 20.88 3.67
C ARG A 23 10.34 20.04 4.15
N ARG A 24 11.49 20.69 4.37
CA ARG A 24 12.52 20.11 5.21
C ARG A 24 11.97 20.02 6.62
N ILE A 25 12.16 18.89 7.27
CA ILE A 25 11.93 18.77 8.71
C ILE A 25 13.02 19.64 9.36
N SER A 26 12.65 20.85 9.80
CA SER A 26 13.53 21.78 10.50
C SER A 26 13.56 21.46 11.99
N ALA A 27 14.55 21.99 12.71
CA ALA A 27 14.61 21.87 14.18
C ALA A 27 13.32 22.33 14.88
N THR A 28 12.57 23.26 14.29
CA THR A 28 11.26 23.72 14.80
C THR A 28 10.09 22.75 14.56
N ALA A 29 10.19 21.86 13.58
CA ALA A 29 9.24 20.76 13.40
C ALA A 29 9.77 19.45 13.98
N ALA A 30 10.99 19.47 14.56
CA ALA A 30 11.62 18.31 15.17
C ALA A 30 10.75 17.81 16.32
N ASP A 31 10.20 18.68 17.18
CA ASP A 31 9.33 18.28 18.28
C ASP A 31 8.09 17.46 17.84
N GLU A 32 7.60 17.62 16.60
CA GLU A 32 6.52 16.79 16.04
C GLU A 32 6.96 15.34 15.74
N VAL A 33 8.26 15.12 15.57
CA VAL A 33 8.88 13.83 15.19
C VAL A 33 9.94 13.32 16.17
N THR A 34 10.37 14.12 17.15
CA THR A 34 11.36 13.80 18.18
C THR A 34 10.71 13.53 19.51
N ASP A 35 11.32 12.71 20.37
CA ASP A 35 10.88 12.55 21.76
C ASP A 35 11.41 13.68 22.68
N ASP A 36 11.19 13.54 23.99
CA ASP A 36 11.58 14.52 25.01
C ASP A 36 13.11 14.70 25.13
N THR A 37 13.90 13.85 24.47
CA THR A 37 15.38 13.95 24.39
C THR A 37 15.87 14.59 23.10
N GLY A 38 14.95 14.92 22.17
CA GLY A 38 15.28 15.51 20.87
C GLY A 38 15.68 14.49 19.80
N GLU A 39 15.55 13.18 20.06
CA GLU A 39 15.82 12.14 19.07
C GLU A 39 14.61 11.86 18.21
N ILE A 40 14.80 11.77 16.88
CA ILE A 40 13.71 11.42 15.96
C ILE A 40 13.31 9.97 16.19
N THR A 41 12.05 9.73 16.53
CA THR A 41 11.54 8.37 16.76
C THR A 41 10.77 7.87 15.54
N ASP A 42 10.93 6.58 15.22
CA ASP A 42 10.24 5.94 14.11
C ASP A 42 8.72 6.06 14.20
N ALA A 43 8.16 5.99 15.41
CA ALA A 43 6.73 6.09 15.66
C ALA A 43 6.18 7.49 15.33
N ARG A 44 6.84 8.56 15.77
CA ARG A 44 6.39 9.93 15.48
C ARG A 44 6.65 10.30 14.02
N LEU A 45 7.76 9.87 13.44
CA LEU A 45 8.02 10.03 12.00
C LEU A 45 6.97 9.31 11.15
N ALA A 46 6.60 8.08 11.51
CA ALA A 46 5.52 7.35 10.83
C ALA A 46 4.17 8.08 10.98
N GLY A 47 3.86 8.61 12.16
CA GLY A 47 2.67 9.44 12.38
C GLY A 47 2.65 10.72 11.55
N TYR A 48 3.80 11.40 11.42
CA TYR A 48 3.96 12.57 10.57
C TYR A 48 3.78 12.21 9.09
N ILE A 49 4.40 11.14 8.60
CA ILE A 49 4.19 10.64 7.24
C ILE A 49 2.70 10.30 7.01
N ALA A 50 2.07 9.62 7.97
CA ALA A 50 0.65 9.27 7.91
C ALA A 50 -0.23 10.52 7.83
N LYS A 51 0.03 11.55 8.66
CA LYS A 51 -0.66 12.85 8.64
C LYS A 51 -0.68 13.41 7.22
N TYR A 52 0.45 13.47 6.51
CA TYR A 52 0.49 14.01 5.15
C TYR A 52 -0.05 13.06 4.08
N ALA A 53 0.10 11.76 4.28
CA ALA A 53 -0.53 10.74 3.44
C ALA A 53 -2.06 10.86 3.45
N THR A 54 -2.66 11.15 4.61
CA THR A 54 -4.12 11.22 4.77
C THR A 54 -4.68 12.64 4.65
N LYS A 55 -3.85 13.69 4.77
CA LYS A 55 -4.31 15.09 4.66
C LYS A 55 -4.93 15.41 3.29
N GLY A 56 -4.61 14.64 2.26
CA GLY A 56 -5.21 14.72 0.92
C GLY A 56 -6.33 13.72 0.64
N THR A 57 -6.59 12.75 1.54
CA THR A 57 -7.58 11.69 1.30
C THR A 57 -8.98 12.03 1.78
N GLY A 58 -9.23 13.20 2.36
CA GLY A 58 -10.57 13.62 2.80
C GLY A 58 -11.63 13.75 1.69
N ASN A 59 -11.23 13.60 0.41
CA ASN A 59 -12.11 13.63 -0.77
C ASN A 59 -12.26 12.25 -1.46
N THR A 60 -11.85 11.15 -0.82
CA THR A 60 -11.90 9.80 -1.43
C THR A 60 -13.30 9.29 -1.76
N ASP A 61 -14.36 9.88 -1.19
CA ASP A 61 -15.75 9.49 -1.48
C ASP A 61 -16.18 9.79 -2.94
N GLN A 62 -15.35 10.51 -3.69
CA GLN A 62 -15.61 10.95 -5.05
C GLN A 62 -14.72 10.24 -6.10
N HIS A 63 -14.15 9.08 -5.77
CA HIS A 63 -13.33 8.30 -6.69
C HIS A 63 -13.92 6.90 -6.96
N PRO A 64 -13.80 6.37 -8.19
CA PRO A 64 -14.23 5.02 -8.46
C PRO A 64 -13.29 4.03 -7.77
N ASP A 65 -13.83 3.20 -6.87
CA ASP A 65 -13.13 2.13 -6.16
C ASP A 65 -12.96 0.86 -7.01
N ARG A 66 -13.54 0.84 -8.21
CA ARG A 66 -13.58 -0.32 -9.10
C ARG A 66 -13.16 0.02 -10.53
N PRO A 67 -12.63 -0.97 -11.27
CA PRO A 67 -12.30 -0.80 -12.68
C PRO A 67 -13.45 -0.22 -13.49
N ILE A 68 -13.15 0.85 -14.22
CA ILE A 68 -14.06 1.45 -15.20
C ILE A 68 -14.10 0.51 -16.40
N ARG A 69 -15.32 0.19 -16.86
CA ARG A 69 -15.54 -0.67 -18.04
C ARG A 69 -16.03 0.11 -19.26
N SER A 70 -16.52 1.32 -19.06
CA SER A 70 -16.97 2.25 -20.10
C SER A 70 -16.87 3.68 -19.58
N LEU A 71 -16.49 4.63 -20.43
CA LEU A 71 -16.47 6.06 -20.07
C LEU A 71 -17.86 6.61 -19.75
N ALA A 72 -18.92 6.05 -20.34
CA ALA A 72 -20.29 6.45 -20.02
C ALA A 72 -20.64 6.22 -18.53
N HIS A 73 -19.94 5.29 -17.86
CA HIS A 73 -20.12 5.08 -16.42
C HIS A 73 -19.71 6.31 -15.59
N LEU A 74 -18.79 7.14 -16.11
CA LEU A 74 -18.34 8.33 -15.39
C LEU A 74 -19.46 9.34 -15.17
N ASP A 75 -20.47 9.39 -16.04
CA ASP A 75 -21.59 10.33 -15.93
C ASP A 75 -22.49 10.04 -14.72
N HIS A 76 -22.41 8.83 -14.18
CA HIS A 76 -23.11 8.42 -12.97
C HIS A 76 -22.27 8.57 -11.69
N LEU A 77 -21.01 8.99 -11.82
CA LEU A 77 -20.10 9.20 -10.69
C LEU A 77 -19.97 10.68 -10.37
N ARG A 78 -20.01 11.01 -9.08
CA ARG A 78 -19.67 12.34 -8.59
C ARG A 78 -18.15 12.48 -8.56
N LEU A 79 -17.57 12.87 -9.70
CA LEU A 79 -16.13 13.05 -9.90
C LEU A 79 -15.78 14.53 -10.04
N HIS A 80 -14.67 14.95 -9.41
CA HIS A 80 -14.08 16.25 -9.70
C HIS A 80 -13.61 16.31 -11.16
N SER A 81 -13.75 17.47 -11.82
CA SER A 81 -13.44 17.66 -13.25
C SER A 81 -12.01 17.26 -13.61
N HIS A 82 -11.05 17.56 -12.72
CA HIS A 82 -9.66 17.16 -12.89
C HIS A 82 -9.47 15.64 -12.91
N HIS A 83 -10.11 14.91 -11.98
CA HIS A 83 -10.02 13.45 -11.92
C HIS A 83 -10.67 12.79 -13.12
N ARG A 84 -11.86 13.27 -13.52
CA ARG A 84 -12.52 12.82 -14.76
C ARG A 84 -11.57 12.95 -15.95
N ARG A 85 -10.93 14.11 -16.11
CA ARG A 85 -10.00 14.34 -17.23
C ARG A 85 -8.80 13.39 -17.21
N ILE A 86 -8.24 13.09 -16.04
CA ILE A 86 -7.14 12.10 -15.92
C ILE A 86 -7.62 10.70 -16.31
N ILE A 87 -8.79 10.27 -15.81
CA ILE A 87 -9.40 8.98 -16.13
C ILE A 87 -9.62 8.85 -17.64
N GLU A 88 -10.25 9.84 -18.27
CA GLU A 88 -10.49 9.90 -19.71
C GLU A 88 -9.18 9.85 -20.50
N THR A 89 -8.18 10.63 -20.07
CA THR A 89 -6.86 10.63 -20.70
C THR A 89 -6.20 9.26 -20.62
N ALA A 90 -6.21 8.61 -19.46
CA ALA A 90 -5.69 7.25 -19.31
C ALA A 90 -6.47 6.25 -20.17
N TRP A 91 -7.79 6.43 -20.31
CA TRP A 91 -8.64 5.59 -21.14
C TRP A 91 -8.30 5.70 -22.63
N HIS A 92 -8.06 6.92 -23.13
CA HIS A 92 -7.69 7.18 -24.52
C HIS A 92 -6.26 6.76 -24.82
N LEU A 93 -5.31 7.03 -23.90
CA LEU A 93 -3.93 6.60 -24.09
C LEU A 93 -3.80 5.08 -24.16
N ALA A 94 -4.70 4.35 -23.53
CA ALA A 94 -4.72 2.90 -23.58
C ALA A 94 -5.13 2.30 -24.95
N ASP A 95 -5.54 3.11 -25.91
CA ASP A 95 -5.77 2.68 -27.31
C ASP A 95 -4.48 2.61 -28.13
N HIS A 96 -3.36 3.12 -27.62
CA HIS A 96 -2.08 3.04 -28.31
C HIS A 96 -1.26 1.84 -27.83
N GLU A 97 -0.92 0.94 -28.75
CA GLU A 97 -0.14 -0.29 -28.50
C GLU A 97 1.17 -0.03 -27.73
N GLN A 98 1.79 1.12 -27.96
CA GLN A 98 3.01 1.55 -27.28
C GLN A 98 2.86 1.70 -25.74
N TYR A 99 1.64 1.72 -25.22
CA TYR A 99 1.32 1.81 -23.79
C TYR A 99 0.69 0.54 -23.21
N ASP A 100 0.59 -0.56 -23.95
CA ASP A 100 -0.06 -1.80 -23.50
C ASP A 100 0.50 -2.33 -22.18
N GLY A 101 1.84 -2.26 -22.01
CA GLY A 101 2.53 -2.69 -20.80
C GLY A 101 2.10 -1.93 -19.54
N LEU A 102 1.58 -0.71 -19.68
CA LEU A 102 1.12 0.12 -18.56
C LEU A 102 -0.28 -0.26 -18.07
N ASN A 103 -1.04 -1.02 -18.85
CA ASN A 103 -2.40 -1.46 -18.51
C ASN A 103 -3.35 -0.30 -18.11
N LEU A 104 -3.28 0.83 -18.83
CA LEU A 104 -3.96 2.07 -18.45
C LEU A 104 -5.48 1.93 -18.30
N ARG A 105 -6.18 1.14 -19.15
CA ARG A 105 -7.63 0.86 -18.98
C ARG A 105 -7.93 0.20 -17.65
N LYS A 106 -7.14 -0.82 -17.30
CA LYS A 106 -7.30 -1.59 -16.06
C LYS A 106 -7.18 -0.70 -14.82
N TRP A 107 -6.28 0.28 -14.89
CA TRP A 107 -5.95 1.18 -13.78
C TRP A 107 -6.56 2.57 -13.90
N ALA A 108 -7.43 2.83 -14.88
CA ALA A 108 -8.04 4.14 -15.09
C ALA A 108 -8.77 4.65 -13.84
N HIS A 109 -9.45 3.77 -13.11
CA HIS A 109 -10.11 4.09 -11.84
C HIS A 109 -9.14 4.58 -10.75
N MET A 110 -7.88 4.16 -10.80
CA MET A 110 -6.78 4.65 -9.99
C MET A 110 -5.93 5.69 -10.74
N LEU A 111 -6.58 6.53 -11.57
CA LEU A 111 -5.95 7.61 -12.32
C LEU A 111 -4.83 7.14 -13.28
N GLY A 112 -4.92 5.90 -13.76
CA GLY A 112 -3.96 5.30 -14.69
C GLY A 112 -2.69 4.75 -14.04
N PHE A 113 -2.60 4.75 -12.70
CA PHE A 113 -1.41 4.27 -11.99
C PHE A 113 -1.69 3.01 -11.17
N ARG A 114 -0.82 2.01 -11.34
CA ARG A 114 -0.84 0.75 -10.57
C ARG A 114 0.09 0.85 -9.37
N GLY A 115 -0.25 1.65 -8.36
CA GLY A 115 0.59 1.73 -7.16
C GLY A 115 0.13 2.72 -6.09
N HIS A 116 0.91 2.77 -5.03
CA HIS A 116 0.69 3.68 -3.90
C HIS A 116 0.97 5.13 -4.31
N PHE A 117 0.25 6.08 -3.70
CA PHE A 117 0.42 7.52 -3.85
C PHE A 117 1.81 8.04 -3.41
N LEU A 118 2.69 7.14 -2.96
CA LEU A 118 4.06 7.39 -2.57
C LEU A 118 5.01 6.66 -3.52
N THR A 119 5.92 7.42 -4.13
CA THR A 119 7.06 6.87 -4.85
C THR A 119 8.25 6.82 -3.90
N LYS A 120 8.84 5.64 -3.74
CA LYS A 120 10.07 5.44 -2.96
C LYS A 120 11.26 5.99 -3.76
N SER A 121 12.15 6.75 -3.12
CA SER A 121 13.36 7.23 -3.79
C SER A 121 14.37 6.09 -3.91
N ARG A 122 14.99 5.92 -5.09
CA ARG A 122 15.98 4.86 -5.30
C ARG A 122 17.23 5.00 -4.42
N ARG A 123 17.56 6.23 -4.02
CA ARG A 123 18.79 6.54 -3.25
C ARG A 123 18.60 6.42 -1.73
N TYR A 124 17.39 6.67 -1.22
CA TYR A 124 17.15 6.74 0.22
C TYR A 124 16.14 5.71 0.73
N SER A 125 15.51 4.92 -0.14
CA SER A 125 14.58 3.88 0.29
C SER A 125 15.23 2.50 0.22
N THR A 126 15.11 1.74 1.31
CA THR A 126 15.42 0.31 1.34
C THR A 126 14.30 -0.51 0.71
N THR A 127 14.60 -1.75 0.30
CA THR A 127 13.60 -2.64 -0.30
C THR A 127 12.77 -3.33 0.79
N PHE A 128 11.51 -3.66 0.49
CA PHE A 128 10.71 -4.50 1.39
C PHE A 128 11.36 -5.86 1.66
N ARG A 129 12.09 -6.39 0.67
CA ARG A 129 12.87 -7.63 0.83
C ARG A 129 13.93 -7.48 1.93
N ALA A 130 14.68 -6.38 1.94
CA ALA A 130 15.68 -6.10 2.97
C ALA A 130 15.02 -5.97 4.35
N ILE A 131 13.97 -5.14 4.47
CA ILE A 131 13.22 -4.98 5.72
C ILE A 131 12.69 -6.32 6.24
N HIS A 132 12.08 -7.13 5.38
CA HIS A 132 11.58 -8.45 5.77
C HIS A 132 12.70 -9.44 6.11
N GLY A 133 13.88 -9.30 5.51
CA GLY A 133 15.08 -10.04 5.87
C GLY A 133 15.52 -9.69 7.29
N ASP A 134 15.72 -8.40 7.57
CA ASP A 134 16.14 -7.90 8.89
C ASP A 134 15.16 -8.32 9.99
N GLN A 135 13.86 -8.20 9.72
CA GLN A 135 12.80 -8.66 10.65
C GLN A 135 12.85 -10.17 10.90
N ARG A 136 13.18 -10.99 9.88
CA ARG A 136 13.32 -12.44 10.06
C ARG A 136 14.55 -12.76 10.90
N THR A 137 15.68 -12.10 10.64
CA THR A 137 16.92 -12.26 11.43
C THR A 137 16.68 -11.87 12.88
N TRP A 138 16.04 -10.72 13.12
CA TRP A 138 15.72 -10.27 14.48
C TRP A 138 14.79 -11.25 15.20
N ARG A 139 13.71 -11.71 14.54
CA ARG A 139 12.81 -12.73 15.11
C ARG A 139 13.54 -14.04 15.41
N LEU A 140 14.40 -14.50 14.50
CA LEU A 140 15.20 -15.70 14.72
C LEU A 140 16.09 -15.55 15.94
N ALA A 141 16.80 -14.43 16.08
CA ALA A 141 17.65 -14.17 17.25
C ALA A 141 16.85 -14.18 18.57
N GLN A 142 15.67 -13.55 18.60
CA GLN A 142 14.78 -13.58 19.77
C GLN A 142 14.33 -15.00 20.12
N THR A 143 13.92 -15.79 19.11
CA THR A 143 13.51 -17.18 19.33
C THR A 143 14.66 -18.06 19.85
N LEU A 144 15.89 -17.84 19.38
CA LEU A 144 17.06 -18.59 19.87
C LEU A 144 17.40 -18.23 21.32
N ASP A 145 17.31 -16.95 21.68
CA ASP A 145 17.50 -16.48 23.06
C ASP A 145 16.46 -17.08 24.00
N GLU A 146 15.17 -17.09 23.62
CA GLU A 146 14.09 -17.71 24.39
C GLU A 146 14.29 -19.22 24.60
N LEU A 147 14.90 -19.90 23.62
CA LEU A 147 15.23 -21.33 23.70
C LEU A 147 16.56 -21.60 24.41
N GLY A 148 17.30 -20.57 24.81
CA GLY A 148 18.61 -20.69 25.44
C GLY A 148 19.69 -21.24 24.51
N HIS A 149 19.52 -21.06 23.19
CA HIS A 149 20.44 -21.59 22.17
C HIS A 149 21.48 -20.53 21.80
N ASP A 150 22.75 -20.82 22.09
CA ASP A 150 23.84 -19.95 21.65
C ASP A 150 24.03 -20.09 20.11
N PRO A 151 23.94 -18.99 19.34
CA PRO A 151 24.16 -19.02 17.89
C PRO A 151 25.55 -19.53 17.47
N THR A 152 26.51 -19.62 18.40
CA THR A 152 27.87 -20.11 18.17
C THR A 152 28.06 -21.61 18.47
N ASP A 153 27.13 -22.24 19.18
CA ASP A 153 27.25 -23.66 19.61
C ASP A 153 26.91 -24.63 18.47
N GLU A 154 25.75 -24.47 17.81
CA GLU A 154 25.32 -25.38 16.74
C GLU A 154 24.46 -24.65 15.69
N PRO A 155 24.67 -24.89 14.38
CA PRO A 155 23.94 -24.23 13.31
C PRO A 155 22.45 -24.58 13.34
N VAL A 156 21.60 -23.55 13.34
CA VAL A 156 20.14 -23.69 13.30
C VAL A 156 19.68 -23.98 11.87
N ILE A 157 19.09 -25.16 11.65
CA ILE A 157 18.51 -25.55 10.36
C ILE A 157 17.07 -25.06 10.30
N VAL A 158 16.82 -24.05 9.46
CA VAL A 158 15.45 -23.61 9.14
C VAL A 158 14.88 -24.49 8.03
N VAL A 159 14.08 -25.48 8.38
CA VAL A 159 13.34 -26.30 7.41
C VAL A 159 12.12 -25.50 6.94
N ASN A 160 12.19 -24.97 5.72
CA ASN A 160 11.10 -24.20 5.12
C ASN A 160 10.41 -25.00 4.01
N ASP A 161 10.14 -26.28 4.27
CA ASP A 161 9.42 -27.17 3.37
C ASP A 161 8.00 -27.39 3.92
N TRP A 162 7.06 -26.66 3.35
CA TRP A 162 5.64 -26.79 3.67
C TRP A 162 4.92 -27.28 2.43
N HIS A 163 4.39 -28.50 2.48
CA HIS A 163 3.49 -29.01 1.46
C HIS A 163 2.05 -28.93 1.98
N LEU A 164 1.13 -28.58 1.07
CA LEU A 164 -0.28 -28.48 1.39
C LEU A 164 -0.84 -29.90 1.62
N VAL A 165 -1.10 -30.26 2.87
CA VAL A 165 -1.66 -31.57 3.25
C VAL A 165 -3.17 -31.64 2.96
N GLY A 166 -3.86 -30.49 2.89
CA GLY A 166 -5.27 -30.40 2.53
C GLY A 166 -5.84 -29.01 2.77
N ILE A 167 -6.98 -28.70 2.14
CA ILE A 167 -7.75 -27.47 2.37
C ILE A 167 -9.12 -27.89 2.88
N GLY A 168 -9.48 -27.46 4.08
CA GLY A 168 -10.76 -27.78 4.71
C GLY A 168 -10.64 -27.86 6.22
N HIS A 169 -11.67 -28.41 6.85
CA HIS A 169 -11.69 -28.68 8.27
C HIS A 169 -11.09 -30.07 8.52
N HIS A 170 -10.10 -30.17 9.40
CA HIS A 170 -9.45 -31.44 9.73
C HIS A 170 -10.40 -32.36 10.49
N THR A 171 -11.35 -31.80 11.23
CA THR A 171 -12.37 -32.51 11.99
C THR A 171 -13.75 -31.89 11.80
N ASP A 172 -14.80 -32.64 12.11
CA ASP A 172 -16.16 -32.10 12.16
C ASP A 172 -16.28 -30.97 13.19
N THR A 173 -15.56 -31.06 14.31
CA THR A 173 -15.52 -30.00 15.33
C THR A 173 -14.97 -28.69 14.76
N ASP A 174 -13.89 -28.73 13.98
CA ASP A 174 -13.33 -27.53 13.32
C ASP A 174 -14.33 -26.91 12.34
N ARG A 175 -15.10 -27.76 11.66
CA ARG A 175 -16.16 -27.33 10.74
C ARG A 175 -17.29 -26.64 11.48
N GLU A 176 -17.77 -27.24 12.56
CA GLU A 176 -18.81 -26.67 13.42
C GLU A 176 -18.38 -25.33 14.02
N LEU A 177 -17.13 -25.25 14.51
CA LEU A 177 -16.58 -24.03 15.09
C LEU A 177 -16.49 -22.91 14.04
N ALA A 178 -16.02 -23.24 12.82
CA ALA A 178 -15.95 -22.28 11.73
C ALA A 178 -17.33 -21.79 11.28
N LEU A 179 -18.33 -22.68 11.23
CA LEU A 179 -19.73 -22.32 10.94
C LEU A 179 -20.29 -21.38 12.01
N ALA A 180 -20.08 -21.69 13.30
CA ALA A 180 -20.52 -20.84 14.40
C ALA A 180 -19.88 -19.44 14.36
N VAL A 181 -18.59 -19.35 14.01
CA VAL A 181 -17.91 -18.05 13.81
C VAL A 181 -18.48 -17.30 12.61
N ALA A 182 -18.73 -17.99 11.49
CA ALA A 182 -19.31 -17.39 10.30
C ALA A 182 -20.73 -16.84 10.56
N GLU A 183 -21.54 -17.58 11.32
CA GLU A 183 -22.88 -17.17 11.74
C GLU A 183 -22.83 -15.93 12.65
N ARG A 184 -21.98 -15.95 13.67
CA ARG A 184 -21.75 -14.78 14.54
C ARG A 184 -21.35 -13.52 13.76
N ARG A 185 -20.50 -13.67 12.73
CA ARG A 185 -20.11 -12.55 11.84
C ARG A 185 -21.24 -12.06 10.94
N ARG A 186 -22.18 -12.92 10.53
CA ARG A 186 -23.38 -12.52 9.78
C ARG A 186 -24.34 -11.75 10.68
N ASP A 187 -24.58 -12.25 11.89
CA ASP A 187 -25.43 -11.57 12.86
C ASP A 187 -24.87 -10.22 13.26
N HIS A 188 -23.56 -10.12 13.54
CA HIS A 188 -22.93 -8.85 13.87
C HIS A 188 -23.10 -7.81 12.74
N ARG A 189 -22.97 -8.22 11.47
CA ARG A 189 -23.23 -7.33 10.32
C ARG A 189 -24.69 -6.91 10.21
N ARG A 190 -25.63 -7.81 10.52
CA ARG A 190 -27.07 -7.51 10.49
C ARG A 190 -27.45 -6.53 11.61
N THR A 191 -26.89 -6.69 12.81
CA THR A 191 -27.14 -5.79 13.95
C THR A 191 -26.51 -4.41 13.75
N THR A 192 -25.30 -4.33 13.16
CA THR A 192 -24.67 -3.05 12.88
C THR A 192 -25.30 -2.33 11.68
N ALA A 193 -25.74 -3.05 10.65
CA ALA A 193 -26.47 -2.46 9.51
C ALA A 193 -27.90 -2.00 9.87
N GLY A 194 -28.52 -2.61 10.89
CA GLY A 194 -29.84 -2.19 11.40
C GLY A 194 -29.80 -1.08 12.45
N SER A 195 -28.60 -0.66 12.88
CA SER A 195 -28.38 0.40 13.86
C SER A 195 -27.79 1.63 13.15
N THR A 196 -28.58 2.28 12.31
CA THR A 196 -28.27 3.62 11.79
C THR A 196 -29.56 4.43 11.89
N PRO A 197 -29.62 5.49 12.72
CA PRO A 197 -30.78 6.37 12.79
C PRO A 197 -30.98 7.17 11.50
#